data_AF-A0A537Z178-F1
#
_entry.id   AF-A0A537Z178-F1
#
_cell.length_a   1.000
_cell.length_b   1.000
_cell.length_c   1.000
_cell.angle_alpha   90.00
_cell.angle_beta   90.00
_cell.angle_gamma   90.00
#
_symmetry.space_group_name_H-M   'P 1'
#
loop_
_entity.id
_entity.type
_entity.pdbx_description
1 polymer ?
#
loop_
_entity_poly.entity_id
_entity_poly.type
_entity_poly.pdbx_seq_one_letter_code
_entity_poly.pdbx_strand_id
1 'polypeptide(L)'
;MQRARSAVVTLVAFAAFAGPALSGSATATAAVPIPAHVYAPYFETWTSDAITTIAEQSGARYFTLAFLETLGKTSCTLAWNGSRSQTVAAGRYLSDIASLRGLGGDVIPSFGGWSADQGGTEIGDSCKDPATIASAYEQVVTSYDVTRLDMDIEGRSLTRTAGIDRRNQAVKLLQDWATAHGRTVQIQYTLPTSANGLEPSGLAVLQNAVADGVRIDVGRCRARRS
;
A
#
# COMPACT_ATOMS: atom_id res chain seq x y z
N MET A 1 -32.32 1.06 -79.52
CA MET A 1 -31.16 1.98 -79.41
C MET A 1 -31.41 2.86 -78.20
N GLN A 2 -30.45 2.90 -77.28
CA GLN A 2 -30.58 3.28 -75.88
C GLN A 2 -29.77 4.57 -75.64
N ARG A 3 -30.13 5.31 -74.56
CA ARG A 3 -29.38 6.38 -73.86
C ARG A 3 -29.75 7.81 -74.27
N ALA A 4 -29.84 8.80 -73.37
CA ALA A 4 -29.82 8.82 -71.90
C ALA A 4 -30.35 10.20 -71.46
N ARG A 5 -31.09 10.25 -70.34
CA ARG A 5 -31.50 11.49 -69.67
C ARG A 5 -30.40 11.90 -68.70
N SER A 6 -29.94 13.15 -68.80
CA SER A 6 -28.97 13.75 -67.87
C SER A 6 -29.59 13.92 -66.48
N ALA A 7 -28.94 13.39 -65.45
CA ALA A 7 -29.25 13.64 -64.05
C ALA A 7 -28.26 14.67 -63.50
N VAL A 8 -28.78 15.76 -62.95
CA VAL A 8 -28.03 16.77 -62.20
C VAL A 8 -27.87 16.24 -60.77
N VAL A 9 -26.63 16.06 -60.31
CA VAL A 9 -26.31 15.69 -58.93
C VAL A 9 -26.01 16.98 -58.16
N THR A 10 -26.85 17.31 -57.19
CA THR A 10 -26.64 18.42 -56.26
C THR A 10 -25.86 17.89 -55.05
N LEU A 11 -24.61 18.34 -54.87
CA LEU A 11 -23.81 18.07 -53.67
C LEU A 11 -24.35 18.90 -52.49
N VAL A 12 -24.79 18.25 -51.42
CA VAL A 12 -25.07 18.90 -50.13
C VAL A 12 -23.82 18.75 -49.26
N ALA A 13 -23.16 19.86 -48.94
CA ALA A 13 -22.02 19.89 -48.03
C ALA A 13 -22.50 19.80 -46.57
N PHE A 14 -22.17 18.72 -45.88
CA PHE A 14 -22.29 18.60 -44.43
C PHE A 14 -21.14 19.36 -43.76
N ALA A 15 -21.43 20.50 -43.13
CA ALA A 15 -20.49 21.16 -42.23
C ALA A 15 -20.58 20.49 -40.84
N ALA A 16 -19.58 19.68 -40.50
CA ALA A 16 -19.45 19.11 -39.16
C ALA A 16 -18.85 20.16 -38.22
N PHE A 17 -19.65 20.69 -37.29
CA PHE A 17 -19.17 21.49 -36.16
C PHE A 17 -18.51 20.56 -35.13
N ALA A 18 -17.18 20.48 -35.15
CA ALA A 18 -16.40 19.87 -34.09
C ALA A 18 -16.22 20.89 -32.95
N GLY A 19 -17.04 20.78 -31.90
CA GLY A 19 -16.83 21.50 -30.65
C GLY A 19 -15.63 20.91 -29.89
N PRO A 20 -14.83 21.72 -29.17
CA PRO A 20 -13.71 21.21 -28.40
C PRO A 20 -14.25 20.38 -27.22
N ALA A 21 -13.98 19.07 -27.26
CA ALA A 21 -14.16 18.20 -26.11
C ALA A 21 -13.15 18.61 -25.03
N LEU A 22 -13.62 19.21 -23.95
CA LEU A 22 -12.84 19.40 -22.73
C LEU A 22 -12.63 18.03 -22.09
N SER A 23 -11.55 17.36 -22.49
CA SER A 23 -11.01 16.21 -21.78
C SER A 23 -10.47 16.69 -20.44
N GLY A 24 -11.31 16.61 -19.40
CA GLY A 24 -10.88 16.79 -18.02
C GLY A 24 -9.94 15.64 -17.62
N SER A 25 -8.64 15.82 -17.83
CA SER A 25 -7.63 15.00 -17.17
C SER A 25 -7.74 15.26 -15.68
N ALA A 26 -8.29 14.32 -14.92
CA ALA A 26 -8.15 14.30 -13.47
C ALA A 26 -6.64 14.24 -13.19
N THR A 27 -6.05 15.37 -12.82
CA THR A 27 -4.69 15.41 -12.29
C THR A 27 -4.71 14.55 -11.02
N ALA A 28 -4.03 13.41 -11.05
CA ALA A 28 -3.76 12.64 -9.85
C ALA A 28 -3.14 13.59 -8.84
N THR A 29 -3.85 13.88 -7.75
CA THR A 29 -3.29 14.69 -6.69
C THR A 29 -2.11 13.89 -6.12
N ALA A 30 -0.92 14.49 -6.15
CA ALA A 30 0.27 13.84 -5.61
C ALA A 30 0.04 13.54 -4.13
N ALA A 31 0.61 12.45 -3.63
CA ALA A 31 0.60 12.12 -2.21
C ALA A 31 1.04 13.34 -1.39
N VAL A 32 0.19 13.75 -0.43
CA VAL A 32 0.55 14.82 0.51
C VAL A 32 1.59 14.23 1.47
N PRO A 33 2.75 14.87 1.66
CA PRO A 33 3.74 14.36 2.61
C PRO A 33 3.10 14.17 3.98
N ILE A 34 3.19 12.95 4.52
CA ILE A 34 2.65 12.65 5.84
C ILE A 34 3.37 13.55 6.87
N PRO A 35 2.63 14.33 7.69
CA PRO A 35 3.24 15.21 8.68
C PRO A 35 4.15 14.46 9.67
N ALA A 36 5.15 15.17 10.21
CA ALA A 36 6.06 14.61 11.22
C ALA A 36 5.31 14.10 12.47
N HIS A 37 4.26 14.84 12.89
CA HIS A 37 3.33 14.42 13.93
C HIS A 37 1.99 14.12 13.29
N VAL A 38 1.59 12.86 13.31
CA VAL A 38 0.39 12.39 12.64
C VAL A 38 -0.39 11.42 13.52
N TYR A 39 -1.71 11.60 13.55
CA TYR A 39 -2.64 10.59 14.06
C TYR A 39 -3.15 9.76 12.89
N ALA A 40 -2.73 8.48 12.85
CA ALA A 40 -3.07 7.54 11.79
C ALA A 40 -3.61 6.22 12.35
N PRO A 41 -4.85 6.18 12.88
CA PRO A 41 -5.44 4.98 13.45
C PRO A 41 -5.51 3.84 12.43
N TYR A 42 -5.55 2.61 12.94
CA TYR A 42 -5.74 1.44 12.09
C TYR A 42 -7.16 1.43 11.50
N PHE A 43 -7.23 1.18 10.19
CA PHE A 43 -8.45 0.84 9.47
C PHE A 43 -8.35 -0.62 9.05
N GLU A 44 -9.26 -1.43 9.57
CA GLU A 44 -9.31 -2.87 9.34
C GLU A 44 -9.92 -3.16 7.96
N THR A 45 -9.13 -3.73 7.04
CA THR A 45 -9.49 -3.92 5.63
C THR A 45 -10.50 -5.03 5.39
N TRP A 46 -10.86 -5.80 6.44
CA TRP A 46 -11.94 -6.79 6.37
C TRP A 46 -13.32 -6.17 6.62
N THR A 47 -13.38 -4.90 7.03
CA THR A 47 -14.63 -4.17 7.19
C THR A 47 -15.23 -3.78 5.83
N SER A 48 -16.52 -3.47 5.81
CA SER A 48 -17.22 -2.89 4.66
C SER A 48 -17.27 -1.37 4.68
N ASP A 49 -16.63 -0.73 5.67
CA ASP A 49 -16.70 0.71 5.85
C ASP A 49 -15.95 1.45 4.75
N ALA A 50 -16.38 2.68 4.45
CA ALA A 50 -15.66 3.57 3.55
C ALA A 50 -14.68 4.43 4.36
N ILE A 51 -13.42 4.49 3.91
CA ILE A 51 -12.35 5.24 4.59
C ILE A 51 -12.74 6.71 4.77
N THR A 52 -13.35 7.33 3.76
CA THR A 52 -13.79 8.74 3.80
C THR A 52 -14.91 8.98 4.80
N THR A 53 -15.88 8.07 4.90
CA THR A 53 -16.96 8.15 5.91
C THR A 53 -16.36 8.15 7.32
N ILE A 54 -15.42 7.25 7.58
CA ILE A 54 -14.73 7.19 8.88
C ILE A 54 -13.89 8.45 9.11
N ALA A 55 -13.23 8.98 8.07
CA ALA A 55 -12.47 10.24 8.14
C ALA A 55 -13.34 11.44 8.54
N GLU A 56 -14.52 11.56 7.95
CA GLU A 56 -15.47 12.63 8.25
C GLU A 56 -16.02 12.52 9.68
N GLN A 57 -16.41 11.31 10.09
CA GLN A 57 -16.99 11.08 11.43
C GLN A 57 -15.98 11.23 12.56
N SER A 58 -14.75 10.74 12.38
CA SER A 58 -13.72 10.76 13.43
C SER A 58 -12.86 12.02 13.43
N GLY A 59 -12.86 12.78 12.33
CA GLY A 59 -11.91 13.87 12.10
C GLY A 59 -10.50 13.40 11.73
N ALA A 60 -10.21 12.09 11.72
CA ALA A 60 -8.93 11.58 11.25
C ALA A 60 -8.76 11.83 9.75
N ARG A 61 -7.53 12.10 9.33
CA ARG A 61 -7.16 12.31 7.90
C ARG A 61 -6.14 11.30 7.43
N TYR A 62 -5.46 10.62 8.34
CA TYR A 62 -4.49 9.60 7.99
C TYR A 62 -4.94 8.27 8.55
N PHE A 63 -4.70 7.18 7.84
CA PHE A 63 -5.10 5.85 8.28
C PHE A 63 -4.00 4.83 8.01
N THR A 64 -3.79 3.92 8.95
CA THR A 64 -2.92 2.76 8.76
C THR A 64 -3.79 1.59 8.30
N LEU A 65 -3.65 1.11 7.05
CA LEU A 65 -4.53 0.07 6.50
C LEU A 65 -4.02 -1.32 6.90
N ALA A 66 -4.82 -2.06 7.68
CA ALA A 66 -4.50 -3.36 8.25
C ALA A 66 -5.34 -4.47 7.61
N PHE A 67 -4.78 -5.52 7.00
CA PHE A 67 -3.36 -5.79 6.76
C PHE A 67 -3.12 -6.36 5.36
N LEU A 68 -1.92 -6.14 4.85
CA LEU A 68 -1.36 -6.88 3.72
C LEU A 68 -0.71 -8.16 4.23
N GLU A 69 -1.13 -9.27 3.65
CA GLU A 69 -0.63 -10.61 3.94
C GLU A 69 -0.37 -11.34 2.62
N THR A 70 0.31 -12.48 2.66
CA THR A 70 0.49 -13.32 1.47
C THR A 70 -0.70 -14.22 1.22
N LEU A 71 -0.86 -14.70 -0.02
CA LEU A 71 -1.92 -15.65 -0.40
C LEU A 71 -1.75 -17.06 0.20
N GLY A 72 -0.69 -17.30 0.97
CA GLY A 72 -0.36 -18.56 1.62
C GLY A 72 1.14 -18.74 1.79
N LYS A 73 1.55 -19.81 2.48
CA LYS A 73 2.89 -20.04 3.03
C LYS A 73 4.08 -20.10 2.06
N THR A 74 3.82 -20.13 0.75
CA THR A 74 4.86 -20.16 -0.30
C THR A 74 4.62 -19.10 -1.36
N SER A 75 3.74 -18.13 -1.09
CA SER A 75 3.40 -17.03 -2.01
C SER A 75 4.23 -15.80 -1.70
N CYS A 76 4.63 -15.09 -2.75
CA CYS A 76 5.21 -13.75 -2.65
C CYS A 76 4.19 -12.66 -3.05
N THR A 77 2.93 -13.02 -3.28
CA THR A 77 1.87 -12.09 -3.69
C THR A 77 1.18 -11.53 -2.47
N LEU A 78 1.15 -10.20 -2.36
CA LEU A 78 0.45 -9.49 -1.31
C LEU A 78 -1.02 -9.26 -1.66
N ALA A 79 -1.87 -9.42 -0.65
CA ALA A 79 -3.29 -9.14 -0.71
C ALA A 79 -3.81 -8.66 0.63
N TRP A 80 -4.86 -7.84 0.58
CA TRP A 80 -5.57 -7.40 1.77
C TRP A 80 -6.23 -8.60 2.46
N ASN A 81 -5.92 -8.80 3.74
CA ASN A 81 -6.31 -9.96 4.54
C ASN A 81 -6.00 -11.32 3.90
N GLY A 82 -4.96 -11.40 3.05
CA GLY A 82 -4.61 -12.62 2.32
C GLY A 82 -5.65 -13.08 1.29
N SER A 83 -6.63 -12.24 0.94
CA SER A 83 -7.72 -12.60 0.03
C SER A 83 -7.28 -12.60 -1.43
N ARG A 84 -7.48 -13.73 -2.14
CA ARG A 84 -7.13 -13.86 -3.57
C ARG A 84 -7.84 -12.85 -4.48
N SER A 85 -9.01 -12.35 -4.09
CA SER A 85 -9.75 -11.34 -4.86
C SER A 85 -9.30 -9.91 -4.56
N GLN A 86 -8.45 -9.70 -3.56
CA GLN A 86 -7.99 -8.39 -3.11
C GLN A 86 -6.47 -8.28 -3.11
N THR A 87 -5.84 -8.81 -4.16
CA THR A 87 -4.41 -8.56 -4.41
C THR A 87 -4.16 -7.06 -4.58
N VAL A 88 -2.93 -6.62 -4.33
CA VAL A 88 -2.54 -5.22 -4.57
C VAL A 88 -2.86 -4.80 -6.01
N ALA A 89 -2.59 -5.68 -6.97
CA ALA A 89 -2.90 -5.47 -8.39
C ALA A 89 -4.41 -5.35 -8.70
N ALA A 90 -5.28 -5.93 -7.86
CA ALA A 90 -6.73 -5.77 -8.01
C ALA A 90 -7.22 -4.37 -7.61
N GLY A 91 -6.37 -3.55 -6.96
CA GLY A 91 -6.63 -2.13 -6.79
C GLY A 91 -7.76 -1.77 -5.83
N ARG A 92 -8.13 -2.65 -4.88
CA ARG A 92 -9.30 -2.50 -3.98
C ARG A 92 -9.45 -1.10 -3.35
N TYR A 93 -8.35 -0.47 -2.94
CA TYR A 93 -8.36 0.82 -2.25
C TYR A 93 -7.97 2.03 -3.10
N LEU A 94 -7.80 1.88 -4.43
CA LEU A 94 -7.38 3.00 -5.28
C LEU A 94 -8.35 4.19 -5.20
N SER A 95 -9.66 3.94 -5.31
CA SER A 95 -10.69 4.99 -5.22
C SER A 95 -10.80 5.60 -3.82
N ASP A 96 -10.70 4.76 -2.79
CA ASP A 96 -10.86 5.18 -1.39
C ASP A 96 -9.69 6.07 -0.96
N ILE A 97 -8.46 5.71 -1.36
CA ILE A 97 -7.25 6.51 -1.12
C ILE A 97 -7.31 7.83 -1.88
N ALA A 98 -7.71 7.81 -3.16
CA ALA A 98 -7.86 9.04 -3.94
C ALA A 98 -8.90 10.00 -3.30
N SER A 99 -10.00 9.45 -2.79
CA SER A 99 -11.05 10.23 -2.13
C SER A 99 -10.57 10.80 -0.79
N LEU A 100 -9.83 10.02 0.01
CA LEU A 100 -9.20 10.50 1.24
C LEU A 100 -8.18 11.61 0.98
N ARG A 101 -7.38 11.49 -0.09
CA ARG A 101 -6.46 12.56 -0.53
C ARG A 101 -7.19 13.83 -0.92
N GLY A 102 -8.39 13.72 -1.50
CA GLY A 102 -9.28 14.86 -1.72
C GLY A 102 -9.71 15.59 -0.44
N LEU A 103 -9.68 14.89 0.71
CA LEU A 103 -9.94 15.47 2.04
C LEU A 103 -8.65 15.97 2.75
N GLY A 104 -7.50 15.97 2.05
CA GLY A 104 -6.20 16.36 2.61
C GLY A 104 -5.55 15.28 3.47
N GLY A 105 -5.94 14.02 3.26
CA GLY A 105 -5.43 12.86 3.98
C GLY A 105 -4.51 11.95 3.15
N ASP A 106 -3.99 10.90 3.77
CA ASP A 106 -3.31 9.81 3.06
C ASP A 106 -3.32 8.52 3.89
N VAL A 107 -2.82 7.42 3.32
CA VAL A 107 -2.78 6.12 4.00
C VAL A 107 -1.37 5.60 4.22
N ILE A 108 -1.26 4.66 5.16
CA ILE A 108 -0.05 3.90 5.43
C ILE A 108 -0.39 2.40 5.36
N PRO A 109 -0.06 1.69 4.27
CA PRO A 109 -0.28 0.24 4.20
C PRO A 109 0.53 -0.49 5.27
N SER A 110 -0.14 -1.38 6.01
CA SER A 110 0.46 -2.20 7.07
C SER A 110 0.57 -3.65 6.65
N PHE A 111 1.75 -4.24 6.86
CA PHE A 111 2.08 -5.60 6.49
C PHE A 111 2.17 -6.46 7.75
N GLY A 112 1.61 -7.67 7.70
CA GLY A 112 1.64 -8.58 8.84
C GLY A 112 0.40 -8.47 9.73
N GLY A 113 0.59 -8.15 11.00
CA GLY A 113 -0.44 -8.17 12.04
C GLY A 113 -0.78 -9.57 12.54
N TRP A 114 -1.51 -9.64 13.66
CA TRP A 114 -1.88 -10.89 14.32
C TRP A 114 -2.48 -11.96 13.39
N SER A 115 -3.30 -11.58 12.42
CA SER A 115 -3.90 -12.50 11.46
C SER A 115 -2.83 -13.20 10.61
N ALA A 116 -1.88 -12.46 10.04
CA ALA A 116 -0.77 -12.99 9.25
C ALA A 116 0.16 -13.91 10.05
N ASP A 117 0.28 -13.68 11.35
CA ASP A 117 1.21 -14.41 12.20
C ASP A 117 0.60 -15.69 12.78
N GLN A 118 -0.73 -15.83 12.74
CA GLN A 118 -1.49 -16.96 13.28
C GLN A 118 -2.22 -17.81 12.23
N GLY A 119 -3.06 -17.18 11.39
CA GLY A 119 -3.91 -17.88 10.42
C GLY A 119 -3.51 -17.64 8.96
N GLY A 120 -3.07 -16.42 8.65
CA GLY A 120 -2.49 -16.02 7.39
C GLY A 120 -0.99 -16.27 7.33
N THR A 121 -0.27 -15.52 6.50
CA THR A 121 1.19 -15.61 6.44
C THR A 121 1.85 -14.29 6.08
N GLU A 122 2.72 -13.82 6.99
CA GLU A 122 3.62 -12.69 6.77
C GLU A 122 4.61 -12.97 5.62
N ILE A 123 4.98 -11.93 4.86
CA ILE A 123 5.72 -12.11 3.61
C ILE A 123 7.15 -12.61 3.82
N GLY A 124 7.85 -12.19 4.88
CA GLY A 124 9.17 -12.71 5.25
C GLY A 124 9.16 -14.20 5.64
N ASP A 125 8.04 -14.67 6.19
CA ASP A 125 7.86 -16.08 6.54
C ASP A 125 7.44 -16.95 5.34
N SER A 126 6.75 -16.37 4.38
CA SER A 126 6.28 -17.07 3.18
C SER A 126 7.32 -17.10 2.05
N CYS A 127 7.72 -15.93 1.56
CA CYS A 127 8.59 -15.76 0.41
C CYS A 127 10.06 -15.96 0.80
N LYS A 128 10.84 -16.66 -0.03
CA LYS A 128 12.23 -17.04 0.33
C LYS A 128 13.30 -16.14 -0.26
N ASP A 129 12.95 -15.27 -1.19
CA ASP A 129 13.88 -14.37 -1.87
C ASP A 129 13.60 -12.90 -1.49
N PRO A 130 14.54 -12.22 -0.81
CA PRO A 130 14.39 -10.81 -0.44
C PRO A 130 14.14 -9.87 -1.63
N ALA A 131 14.71 -10.13 -2.80
CA ALA A 131 14.48 -9.27 -3.98
C ALA A 131 13.03 -9.36 -4.47
N THR A 132 12.45 -10.56 -4.46
CA THR A 132 11.03 -10.77 -4.76
C THR A 132 10.12 -10.10 -3.71
N ILE A 133 10.50 -10.12 -2.42
CA ILE A 133 9.78 -9.41 -1.37
C ILE A 133 9.83 -7.89 -1.60
N ALA A 134 11.01 -7.35 -1.93
CA ALA A 134 11.19 -5.93 -2.23
C ALA A 134 10.29 -5.50 -3.40
N SER A 135 10.25 -6.30 -4.47
CA SER A 135 9.37 -6.08 -5.62
C SER A 135 7.88 -6.04 -5.23
N ALA A 136 7.47 -6.86 -4.26
CA ALA A 136 6.11 -6.83 -3.73
C ALA A 136 5.81 -5.53 -2.94
N TYR A 137 6.79 -5.03 -2.17
CA TYR A 137 6.67 -3.73 -1.51
C TYR A 137 6.64 -2.57 -2.50
N GLU A 138 7.49 -2.61 -3.53
CA GLU A 138 7.49 -1.65 -4.64
C GLU A 138 6.13 -1.61 -5.35
N GLN A 139 5.49 -2.77 -5.56
CA GLN A 139 4.15 -2.84 -6.12
C GLN A 139 3.13 -2.10 -5.25
N VAL A 140 3.20 -2.22 -3.92
CA VAL A 140 2.31 -1.48 -3.00
C VAL A 140 2.57 0.02 -3.11
N VAL A 141 3.85 0.43 -3.03
CA VAL A 141 4.27 1.83 -3.13
C VAL A 141 3.80 2.46 -4.43
N THR A 142 4.00 1.79 -5.56
CA THR A 142 3.65 2.32 -6.88
C THR A 142 2.15 2.24 -7.19
N SER A 143 1.46 1.17 -6.80
CA SER A 143 0.02 1.03 -7.08
C SER A 143 -0.80 2.08 -6.34
N TYR A 144 -0.47 2.34 -5.08
CA TYR A 144 -1.21 3.31 -4.25
C TYR A 144 -0.53 4.68 -4.17
N ASP A 145 0.65 4.85 -4.77
CA ASP A 145 1.51 6.03 -4.66
C ASP A 145 1.69 6.48 -3.20
N VAL A 146 2.05 5.56 -2.32
CA VAL A 146 2.21 5.82 -0.87
C VAL A 146 3.67 6.12 -0.51
N THR A 147 3.87 6.96 0.51
CA THR A 147 5.22 7.39 0.94
C THR A 147 5.66 6.78 2.27
N ARG A 148 4.85 5.92 2.89
CA ARG A 148 5.17 5.24 4.15
C ARG A 148 4.57 3.85 4.19
N LEU A 149 5.31 2.88 4.73
CA LEU A 149 4.88 1.50 4.95
C LEU A 149 5.06 1.10 6.43
N ASP A 150 4.11 0.34 6.99
CA ASP A 150 4.15 -0.20 8.35
C ASP A 150 4.52 -1.69 8.38
N MET A 151 5.61 -2.03 9.05
CA MET A 151 5.98 -3.41 9.34
C MET A 151 5.38 -3.77 10.71
N ASP A 152 4.17 -4.33 10.72
CA ASP A 152 3.49 -4.76 11.94
C ASP A 152 3.78 -6.24 12.20
N ILE A 153 4.76 -6.49 13.07
CA ILE A 153 5.34 -7.81 13.26
C ILE A 153 4.97 -8.32 14.64
N GLU A 154 4.23 -9.42 14.68
CA GLU A 154 3.65 -9.95 15.90
C GLU A 154 3.88 -11.47 16.02
N GLY A 155 3.30 -12.05 17.08
CA GLY A 155 3.16 -13.49 17.25
C GLY A 155 4.42 -14.31 16.94
N ARG A 156 4.30 -15.20 15.95
CA ARG A 156 5.37 -16.15 15.58
C ARG A 156 6.44 -15.52 14.69
N SER A 157 6.12 -14.43 14.00
CA SER A 157 7.03 -13.73 13.09
C SER A 157 8.13 -12.96 13.82
N LEU A 158 7.90 -12.68 15.12
CA LEU A 158 8.88 -12.08 16.03
C LEU A 158 10.06 -12.98 16.41
N THR A 159 9.95 -14.30 16.21
CA THR A 159 11.00 -15.25 16.62
C THR A 159 11.53 -16.09 15.45
N ARG A 160 10.95 -15.94 14.26
CA ARG A 160 11.43 -16.58 13.03
C ARG A 160 12.56 -15.78 12.43
N THR A 161 13.77 -15.99 12.94
CA THR A 161 14.99 -15.24 12.55
C THR A 161 15.21 -15.17 11.05
N ALA A 162 15.01 -16.27 10.32
CA ALA A 162 15.16 -16.26 8.86
C ALA A 162 14.09 -15.43 8.14
N GLY A 163 12.88 -15.30 8.69
CA GLY A 163 11.83 -14.43 8.14
C GLY A 163 12.10 -12.96 8.44
N ILE A 164 12.58 -12.67 9.65
CA ILE A 164 13.04 -11.34 10.08
C ILE A 164 14.14 -10.83 9.13
N ASP A 165 15.16 -11.64 8.91
CA ASP A 165 16.32 -11.31 8.05
C ASP A 165 15.90 -11.01 6.61
N ARG A 166 15.10 -11.90 5.99
CA ARG A 166 14.59 -11.66 4.63
C ARG A 166 13.77 -10.39 4.51
N ARG A 167 12.90 -10.12 5.49
CA ARG A 167 12.05 -8.93 5.51
C ARG A 167 12.89 -7.67 5.58
N ASN A 168 13.86 -7.62 6.48
CA ASN A 168 14.68 -6.43 6.66
C ASN A 168 15.64 -6.19 5.48
N GLN A 169 16.22 -7.24 4.90
CA GLN A 169 16.94 -7.16 3.62
C GLN A 169 16.06 -6.60 2.49
N ALA A 170 14.82 -7.08 2.39
CA ALA A 170 13.86 -6.58 1.39
C ALA A 170 13.47 -5.12 1.60
N VAL A 171 13.31 -4.70 2.87
CA VAL A 171 13.07 -3.29 3.22
C VAL A 171 14.25 -2.42 2.81
N LYS A 172 15.50 -2.89 3.01
CA LYS A 172 16.68 -2.15 2.54
C LYS A 172 16.69 -2.00 1.02
N LEU A 173 16.41 -3.08 0.30
CA LEU A 173 16.32 -3.06 -1.16
C LEU A 173 15.24 -2.07 -1.65
N LEU A 174 14.09 -2.03 -0.99
CA LEU A 174 13.03 -1.05 -1.27
C LEU A 174 13.52 0.39 -1.07
N GLN A 175 14.26 0.66 0.01
CA GLN A 175 14.79 2.01 0.28
C GLN A 175 15.82 2.45 -0.77
N ASP A 176 16.67 1.52 -1.23
CA ASP A 176 17.64 1.78 -2.29
C ASP A 176 16.94 2.02 -3.62
N TRP A 177 15.95 1.17 -3.96
CA TRP A 177 15.11 1.37 -5.13
C TRP A 177 14.41 2.73 -5.11
N ALA A 178 13.80 3.11 -3.98
CA ALA A 178 13.07 4.37 -3.85
C ALA A 178 14.03 5.55 -4.09
N THR A 179 15.21 5.52 -3.48
CA THR A 179 16.25 6.54 -3.65
C THR A 179 16.68 6.65 -5.12
N ALA A 180 16.95 5.51 -5.77
CA ALA A 180 17.36 5.46 -7.18
C ALA A 180 16.30 6.02 -8.14
N HIS A 181 15.02 5.96 -7.76
CA HIS A 181 13.88 6.46 -8.54
C HIS A 181 13.39 7.84 -8.09
N GLY A 182 14.14 8.55 -7.25
CA GLY A 182 13.75 9.88 -6.75
C GLY A 182 12.50 9.87 -5.87
N ARG A 183 12.17 8.73 -5.28
CA ARG A 183 11.05 8.55 -4.34
C ARG A 183 11.56 8.57 -2.91
N THR A 184 10.72 9.08 -2.01
CA THR A 184 10.92 8.93 -0.57
C THR A 184 9.91 7.92 -0.04
N VAL A 185 10.41 6.83 0.56
CA VAL A 185 9.60 5.84 1.27
C VAL A 185 10.09 5.76 2.70
N GLN A 186 9.19 6.03 3.65
CA GLN A 186 9.43 5.91 5.07
C GLN A 186 9.03 4.53 5.58
N ILE A 187 9.85 3.95 6.45
CA ILE A 187 9.59 2.67 7.09
C ILE A 187 9.28 2.90 8.55
N GLN A 188 8.13 2.38 8.98
CA GLN A 188 7.80 2.31 10.39
C GLN A 188 7.65 0.85 10.83
N TYR A 189 7.97 0.58 12.09
CA TYR A 189 7.74 -0.72 12.70
C TYR A 189 6.72 -0.58 13.80
N THR A 190 5.69 -1.42 13.76
CA THR A 190 4.75 -1.62 14.86
C THR A 190 5.06 -2.96 15.52
N LEU A 191 5.44 -2.92 16.80
CA LEU A 191 5.91 -4.08 17.55
C LEU A 191 5.21 -4.18 18.90
N PRO A 192 4.99 -5.40 19.42
CA PRO A 192 4.38 -5.55 20.73
C PRO A 192 5.29 -5.08 21.86
N THR A 193 4.67 -4.44 22.83
CA THR A 193 5.30 -4.00 24.08
C THR A 193 4.56 -4.57 25.28
N SER A 194 5.30 -4.71 26.37
CA SER A 194 4.77 -5.00 27.71
C SER A 194 4.77 -3.73 28.56
N ALA A 195 4.31 -3.83 29.82
CA ALA A 195 4.45 -2.76 30.80
C ALA A 195 5.92 -2.33 31.03
N ASN A 196 6.88 -3.19 30.68
CA ASN A 196 8.32 -2.93 30.80
C ASN A 196 8.94 -2.43 29.47
N GLY A 197 8.12 -2.09 28.47
CA GLY A 197 8.58 -1.61 27.17
C GLY A 197 8.71 -2.72 26.12
N LEU A 198 9.57 -2.48 25.11
CA LEU A 198 9.78 -3.37 23.98
C LEU A 198 10.38 -4.71 24.45
N GLU A 199 9.74 -5.81 24.06
CA GLU A 199 10.21 -7.14 24.41
C GLU A 199 11.49 -7.51 23.63
N PRO A 200 12.32 -8.44 24.13
CA PRO A 200 13.56 -8.85 23.45
C PRO A 200 13.36 -9.33 22.01
N SER A 201 12.22 -9.96 21.72
CA SER A 201 11.88 -10.43 20.36
C SER A 201 11.60 -9.26 19.41
N GLY A 202 10.88 -8.23 19.86
CA GLY A 202 10.70 -6.99 19.10
C GLY A 202 12.02 -6.24 18.91
N LEU A 203 12.86 -6.20 19.95
CA LEU A 203 14.19 -5.60 19.86
C LEU A 203 15.07 -6.32 18.81
N ALA A 204 15.00 -7.65 18.74
CA ALA A 204 15.74 -8.45 17.76
C ALA A 204 15.36 -8.09 16.31
N VAL A 205 14.08 -7.79 16.04
CA VAL A 205 13.62 -7.32 14.72
C VAL A 205 14.31 -6.01 14.34
N LEU A 206 14.34 -5.04 15.25
CA LEU A 206 14.96 -3.73 15.01
C LEU A 206 16.48 -3.83 14.89
N GLN A 207 17.12 -4.66 15.72
CA GLN A 207 18.57 -4.88 15.66
C GLN A 207 18.99 -5.49 14.32
N ASN A 208 18.25 -6.47 13.81
CA ASN A 208 18.51 -7.04 12.49
C ASN A 208 18.26 -6.00 11.37
N ALA A 209 17.20 -5.18 11.48
CA ALA A 209 16.96 -4.09 10.52
C ALA A 209 18.13 -3.10 10.46
N VAL A 210 18.65 -2.68 11.62
CA VAL A 210 19.84 -1.81 11.69
C VAL A 210 21.07 -2.50 11.10
N ALA A 211 21.26 -3.80 11.36
CA ALA A 211 22.38 -4.57 10.80
C ALA A 211 22.32 -4.67 9.26
N ASP A 212 21.13 -4.79 8.69
CA ASP A 212 20.90 -4.76 7.23
C ASP A 212 20.96 -3.34 6.64
N GLY A 213 21.18 -2.32 7.47
CA GLY A 213 21.29 -0.92 7.04
C GLY A 213 19.95 -0.25 6.73
N VAL A 214 18.83 -0.80 7.23
CA VAL A 214 17.51 -0.19 7.10
C VAL A 214 17.47 1.13 7.87
N ARG A 215 17.01 2.19 7.19
CA ARG A 215 16.65 3.44 7.86
C ARG A 215 15.26 3.28 8.49
N ILE A 216 15.19 3.30 9.82
CA ILE A 216 13.92 3.25 10.55
C ILE A 216 13.44 4.67 10.80
N ASP A 217 12.31 5.06 10.20
CA ASP A 217 11.81 6.44 10.24
C ASP A 217 10.87 6.70 11.43
N VAL A 218 10.07 5.70 11.83
CA VAL A 218 9.14 5.80 12.98
C VAL A 218 9.06 4.47 13.72
N GLY A 219 9.13 4.49 15.06
CA GLY A 219 8.84 3.34 15.91
C GLY A 219 7.48 3.49 16.59
N ARG A 220 6.59 2.50 16.46
CA ARG A 220 5.31 2.45 17.15
C ARG A 220 5.23 1.24 18.09
N CYS A 221 4.80 1.51 19.31
CA CYS A 221 4.62 0.51 20.36
C CYS A 221 3.14 0.11 20.41
N ARG A 222 2.85 -1.19 20.29
CA ARG A 222 1.50 -1.75 20.45
C ARG A 222 1.45 -2.54 21.76
N ALA A 223 0.54 -2.20 22.67
CA ALA A 223 0.31 -3.04 23.85
C ALA A 223 -0.22 -4.42 23.42
N ARG A 224 0.35 -5.51 23.94
CA ARG A 224 -0.20 -6.86 23.71
C ARG A 224 -1.67 -6.89 24.13
N ARG A 225 -2.56 -7.36 23.25
CA ARG A 225 -3.91 -7.75 23.66
C ARG A 225 -3.77 -9.06 24.46
N SER A 226 -4.18 -9.01 25.72
CA SER A 226 -4.28 -10.16 26.63
C SER A 226 -5.30 -11.18 26.13
#